data_AF-A0A258TLB6-F1
#
_entry.id   AF-A0A258TLB6-F1
#
_cell.length_a   1.000
_cell.length_b   1.000
_cell.length_c   1.000
_cell.angle_alpha   90.00
_cell.angle_beta   90.00
_cell.angle_gamma   90.00
#
_symmetry.space_group_name_H-M   'P 1'
#
loop_
_entity.id
_entity.type
_entity.pdbx_description
1 polymer ?
#
loop_
_entity_poly.entity_id
_entity_poly.type
_entity_poly.pdbx_seq_one_letter_code
_entity_poly.pdbx_strand_id
1 'polypeptide(L)'
;MEVRIDPAGYLAQFNVLPYLVAVADEVLDLGIEPLTPAQLAHATARAIRKKPVHALEAAVVSMAMLGEGLVEADADRDLIRQHLATIGEALEANDLDVMGDAHGKPVVNLDQGKG
;
A
#
# COMPACT_ATOMS: atom_id res chain seq x y z
N MET A 1 14.68 5.73 -25.43
CA MET A 1 13.38 5.06 -25.27
C MET A 1 12.76 5.62 -24.01
N GLU A 2 11.56 6.17 -24.05
CA GLU A 2 10.90 6.69 -22.85
C GLU A 2 10.34 5.52 -22.05
N VAL A 3 10.72 5.40 -20.77
CA VAL A 3 10.24 4.33 -19.89
C VAL A 3 8.74 4.52 -19.64
N ARG A 4 7.97 3.46 -19.87
CA ARG A 4 6.54 3.40 -19.59
C ARG A 4 6.30 2.37 -18.51
N ILE A 5 5.51 2.75 -17.53
CA ILE A 5 5.06 1.89 -16.43
C ILE A 5 3.68 1.39 -16.82
N ASP A 6 3.43 0.08 -16.73
CA ASP A 6 2.12 -0.53 -16.94
C ASP A 6 1.50 -0.85 -15.57
N PRO A 7 0.61 0.01 -15.03
CA PRO A 7 0.02 -0.22 -13.72
C PRO A 7 -0.88 -1.45 -13.69
N ALA A 8 -1.66 -1.69 -14.75
CA ALA A 8 -2.59 -2.82 -14.81
C ALA A 8 -1.83 -4.15 -14.83
N GLY A 9 -0.78 -4.23 -15.67
CA GLY A 9 0.11 -5.38 -15.71
C GLY A 9 0.86 -5.61 -14.41
N TYR A 10 1.26 -4.54 -13.71
CA TYR A 10 1.90 -4.63 -12.39
C TYR A 10 0.93 -5.16 -11.32
N LEU A 11 -0.25 -4.55 -11.18
CA LEU A 11 -1.23 -4.91 -10.15
C LEU A 11 -1.71 -6.37 -10.30
N ALA A 12 -1.86 -6.85 -11.55
CA ALA A 12 -2.27 -8.22 -11.84
C ALA A 12 -1.27 -9.29 -11.35
N GLN A 13 -0.03 -8.93 -11.05
CA GLN A 13 0.99 -9.87 -10.57
C GLN A 13 0.84 -10.19 -9.08
N PHE A 14 0.07 -9.40 -8.34
CA PHE A 14 -0.09 -9.54 -6.89
C PHE A 14 -1.42 -10.19 -6.53
N ASN A 15 -1.54 -11.50 -6.81
CA ASN A 15 -2.69 -12.31 -6.39
C ASN A 15 -2.71 -12.64 -4.88
N VAL A 16 -1.65 -12.32 -4.15
CA VAL A 16 -1.39 -12.80 -2.77
C VAL A 16 -1.31 -11.68 -1.72
N LEU A 17 -1.49 -10.41 -2.11
CA LEU A 17 -1.38 -9.24 -1.22
C LEU A 17 -2.67 -8.40 -1.22
N PRO A 18 -3.75 -8.91 -0.63
CA PRO A 18 -5.08 -8.34 -0.80
C PRO A 18 -5.21 -6.95 -0.20
N TYR A 19 -4.52 -6.62 0.90
CA TYR A 19 -4.74 -5.33 1.56
C TYR A 19 -3.99 -4.17 0.88
N LEU A 20 -2.65 -4.21 0.91
CA LEU A 20 -1.80 -3.09 0.46
C LEU A 20 -2.04 -2.70 -1.00
N VAL A 21 -2.17 -3.70 -1.88
CA VAL A 21 -2.39 -3.47 -3.31
C VAL A 21 -3.82 -3.02 -3.58
N ALA A 22 -4.84 -3.55 -2.88
CA ALA A 22 -6.22 -3.11 -3.08
C ALA A 22 -6.46 -1.68 -2.57
N VAL A 23 -5.89 -1.32 -1.42
CA VAL A 23 -5.94 0.06 -0.91
C VAL A 23 -5.28 1.00 -1.92
N ALA A 24 -4.09 0.63 -2.42
CA ALA A 24 -3.40 1.45 -3.40
C ALA A 24 -4.18 1.56 -4.73
N ASP A 25 -4.79 0.48 -5.22
CA ASP A 25 -5.65 0.50 -6.42
C ASP A 25 -6.84 1.47 -6.24
N GLU A 26 -7.56 1.36 -5.11
CA GLU A 26 -8.69 2.22 -4.78
C GLU A 26 -8.28 3.70 -4.62
N VAL A 27 -7.06 3.95 -4.11
CA VAL A 27 -6.57 5.29 -3.77
C VAL A 27 -5.92 5.98 -4.98
N LEU A 28 -5.17 5.23 -5.79
CA LEU A 28 -4.39 5.77 -6.90
C LEU A 28 -5.22 6.01 -8.16
N ASP A 29 -6.34 5.29 -8.35
CA ASP A 29 -7.23 5.44 -9.51
C ASP A 29 -6.43 5.41 -10.83
N LEU A 30 -5.54 4.41 -10.95
CA LEU A 30 -4.67 4.26 -12.11
C LEU A 30 -5.48 3.67 -13.24
N GLY A 31 -5.56 4.40 -14.35
CA GLY A 31 -6.20 3.91 -15.56
C GLY A 31 -5.47 2.71 -16.16
N ILE A 32 -6.10 2.09 -17.15
CA ILE A 32 -5.58 0.93 -17.90
C ILE A 32 -4.44 1.27 -18.88
N GLU A 33 -4.08 2.55 -19.01
CA GLU A 33 -3.09 3.02 -19.97
C GLU A 33 -1.71 3.14 -19.32
N PRO A 34 -0.62 2.74 -20.02
CA PRO A 34 0.73 2.91 -19.51
C PRO A 34 1.05 4.38 -19.22
N LEU A 35 1.73 4.66 -18.12
CA LEU A 35 2.05 6.00 -17.63
C LEU A 35 3.55 6.27 -17.69
N THR A 36 3.93 7.54 -17.77
CA THR A 36 5.31 7.97 -17.51
C THR A 36 5.59 8.07 -16.00
N PRO A 37 6.85 8.03 -15.56
CA PRO A 37 7.20 8.23 -14.15
C PRO A 37 6.63 9.52 -13.54
N ALA A 38 6.63 10.61 -14.32
CA ALA A 38 6.06 11.89 -13.88
C ALA A 38 4.54 11.84 -13.70
N GLN A 39 3.84 11.12 -14.59
CA GLN A 39 2.39 10.92 -14.48
C GLN A 39 2.03 10.08 -13.25
N LEU A 40 2.80 9.02 -12.98
CA LEU A 40 2.65 8.20 -11.77
C LEU A 40 2.84 9.06 -10.51
N ALA A 41 3.97 9.79 -10.41
CA ALA A 41 4.24 10.66 -9.27
C ALA A 41 3.13 11.70 -9.03
N HIS A 42 2.58 12.28 -10.11
CA HIS A 42 1.44 13.19 -10.01
C HIS A 42 0.15 12.51 -9.55
N ALA A 43 -0.12 11.28 -10.00
CA ALA A 43 -1.27 10.49 -9.53
C ALA A 43 -1.13 10.19 -8.03
N THR A 44 0.03 9.69 -7.60
CA THR A 44 0.35 9.43 -6.19
C THR A 44 0.18 10.67 -5.32
N ALA A 45 0.73 11.82 -5.75
CA ALA A 45 0.60 13.07 -5.00
C ALA A 45 -0.85 13.59 -4.92
N ARG A 46 -1.69 13.32 -5.92
CA ARG A 46 -3.13 13.63 -5.85
C ARG A 46 -3.86 12.67 -4.92
N ALA A 47 -3.56 11.38 -5.01
CA ALA A 47 -4.15 10.33 -4.21
C ALA A 47 -3.88 10.54 -2.71
N ILE A 48 -2.62 10.77 -2.33
CA ILE A 48 -2.20 11.11 -0.96
C ILE A 48 -2.97 12.32 -0.42
N ARG A 49 -3.15 13.37 -1.23
CA ARG A 49 -3.91 14.56 -0.81
C ARG A 49 -5.39 14.28 -0.58
N LYS A 50 -5.99 13.36 -1.34
CA LYS A 50 -7.41 12.99 -1.22
C LYS A 50 -7.65 12.03 -0.05
N LYS A 51 -6.75 11.07 0.16
CA LYS A 51 -6.85 10.05 1.21
C LYS A 51 -5.52 9.96 2.00
N PRO A 52 -5.26 10.93 2.90
CA PRO A 52 -4.00 10.98 3.65
C PRO A 52 -3.75 9.78 4.56
N VAL A 53 -4.83 9.13 5.01
CA VAL A 53 -4.74 7.92 5.85
C VAL A 53 -4.09 6.74 5.12
N HIS A 54 -4.19 6.69 3.79
CA HIS A 54 -3.59 5.66 2.94
C HIS A 54 -2.34 6.17 2.19
N ALA A 55 -1.71 7.22 2.73
CA ALA A 55 -0.59 7.86 2.04
C ALA A 55 0.62 6.93 1.92
N LEU A 56 0.82 6.06 2.92
CA LEU A 56 1.94 5.13 2.96
C LEU A 56 1.77 4.04 1.90
N GLU A 57 0.58 3.45 1.81
CA GLU A 57 0.19 2.42 0.85
C GLU A 57 0.33 2.93 -0.57
N ALA A 58 -0.23 4.11 -0.84
CA ALA A 58 -0.13 4.77 -2.13
C ALA A 58 1.33 5.07 -2.52
N ALA A 59 2.15 5.55 -1.57
CA ALA A 59 3.55 5.86 -1.83
C ALA A 59 4.40 4.60 -2.08
N VAL A 60 4.25 3.57 -1.25
CA VAL A 60 4.99 2.31 -1.33
C VAL A 60 4.71 1.61 -2.66
N VAL A 61 3.43 1.46 -3.02
CA VAL A 61 3.03 0.80 -4.27
C VAL A 61 3.48 1.59 -5.50
N SER A 62 3.43 2.93 -5.46
CA SER A 62 3.94 3.77 -6.55
C SER A 62 5.46 3.66 -6.72
N MET A 63 6.21 3.59 -5.62
CA MET A 63 7.66 3.42 -5.66
C MET A 63 8.06 2.03 -6.20
N ALA A 64 7.31 0.99 -5.85
CA ALA A 64 7.55 -0.36 -6.34
C ALA A 64 7.25 -0.49 -7.84
N MET A 65 6.16 0.10 -8.34
CA MET A 65 5.88 0.21 -9.77
C MET A 65 6.98 0.94 -10.54
N LEU A 66 7.48 2.05 -9.99
CA LEU A 66 8.57 2.81 -10.59
C LEU A 66 9.87 1.98 -10.60
N GLY A 67 10.16 1.30 -9.50
CA GLY A 67 11.31 0.40 -9.39
C GLY A 67 11.27 -0.70 -10.44
N GLU A 68 10.15 -1.41 -10.56
CA GLU A 68 10.01 -2.47 -11.58
C GLU A 68 10.14 -1.95 -13.01
N GLY A 69 9.59 -0.78 -13.32
CA GLY A 69 9.70 -0.19 -14.65
C GLY A 69 11.12 0.27 -15.03
N LEU A 70 12.01 0.43 -14.04
CA LEU A 70 13.40 0.88 -14.23
C LEU A 70 14.43 -0.25 -14.10
N VAL A 71 14.07 -1.34 -13.41
CA VAL A 71 14.95 -2.49 -13.20
C VAL A 71 14.83 -3.44 -14.39
N GLU A 72 15.96 -3.81 -15.00
CA GLU A 72 15.98 -4.69 -16.18
C GLU A 72 15.92 -6.19 -15.82
N ALA A 73 16.55 -6.58 -14.71
CA ALA A 73 16.69 -7.99 -14.31
C ALA A 73 15.46 -8.52 -13.56
N ASP A 74 15.00 -9.72 -13.94
CA ASP A 74 13.83 -10.36 -13.32
C ASP A 74 14.04 -10.66 -11.83
N ALA A 75 15.21 -11.14 -11.43
CA ALA A 75 15.51 -11.48 -10.04
C ALA A 75 15.40 -10.26 -9.10
N ASP A 76 15.79 -9.08 -9.59
CA ASP A 76 15.70 -7.84 -8.82
C ASP A 76 14.25 -7.35 -8.73
N ARG A 77 13.45 -7.52 -9.82
CA ARG A 77 12.01 -7.26 -9.79
C ARG A 77 11.29 -8.19 -8.80
N ASP A 78 11.65 -9.47 -8.78
CA ASP A 78 11.09 -10.44 -7.83
C ASP A 78 11.41 -10.07 -6.38
N LEU A 79 12.62 -9.54 -6.10
CA LEU A 79 12.97 -9.05 -4.77
C LEU A 79 12.13 -7.82 -4.37
N ILE A 80 11.85 -6.89 -5.30
CA ILE A 80 10.94 -5.76 -5.06
C ILE A 80 9.56 -6.27 -4.68
N ARG A 81 9.02 -7.27 -5.40
CA ARG A 81 7.73 -7.89 -5.11
C ARG A 81 7.70 -8.53 -3.73
N GLN A 82 8.77 -9.25 -3.36
CA GLN A 82 8.89 -9.87 -2.04
C GLN A 82 8.92 -8.83 -0.92
N HIS A 83 9.65 -7.73 -1.09
CA HIS A 83 9.66 -6.66 -0.09
C HIS A 83 8.32 -5.95 0.00
N LEU A 84 7.63 -5.74 -1.12
CA LEU A 84 6.28 -5.19 -1.11
C LEU A 84 5.31 -6.09 -0.33
N ALA A 85 5.45 -7.41 -0.47
CA ALA A 85 4.70 -8.39 0.31
C ALA A 85 4.91 -8.24 1.82
N THR A 86 6.18 -8.23 2.26
CA THR A 86 6.51 -8.06 3.68
C THR A 86 5.98 -6.75 4.26
N ILE A 87 6.02 -5.65 3.48
CA ILE A 87 5.48 -4.36 3.93
C ILE A 87 3.95 -4.44 4.08
N GLY A 88 3.26 -5.08 3.14
CA GLY A 88 1.80 -5.25 3.21
C GLY A 88 1.36 -6.03 4.43
N GLU A 89 2.03 -7.16 4.72
CA GLU A 89 1.77 -7.98 5.92
C GLU A 89 1.98 -7.17 7.21
N ALA A 90 3.04 -6.36 7.28
CA ALA A 90 3.34 -5.55 8.45
C ALA A 90 2.30 -4.43 8.69
N LEU A 91 1.77 -3.83 7.62
CA LEU A 91 0.74 -2.79 7.72
C LEU A 91 -0.60 -3.37 8.17
N GLU A 92 -1.00 -4.51 7.59
CA GLU A 92 -2.23 -5.20 7.99
C GLU A 92 -2.18 -5.64 9.45
N ALA A 93 -1.04 -6.18 9.90
CA ALA A 93 -0.84 -6.53 11.31
C ALA A 93 -0.96 -5.31 12.23
N ASN A 94 -0.40 -4.16 11.83
CA ASN A 94 -0.50 -2.94 12.63
C ASN A 94 -1.94 -2.42 12.73
N ASP A 95 -2.70 -2.44 11.62
CA ASP A 95 -4.09 -2.02 11.62
C ASP A 95 -4.95 -2.92 12.52
N LEU A 96 -4.72 -4.23 12.51
CA LEU A 96 -5.40 -5.18 13.39
C LEU A 96 -5.05 -4.97 14.87
N ASP A 97 -3.80 -4.68 15.20
CA ASP A 97 -3.38 -4.36 16.58
C ASP A 97 -4.05 -3.06 17.08
N VAL A 98 -4.11 -2.01 16.25
CA VAL A 98 -4.79 -0.76 16.57
C VAL A 98 -6.29 -0.98 16.82
N MET A 99 -6.94 -1.82 16.02
CA MET A 99 -8.35 -2.19 16.25
C MET A 99 -8.55 -3.09 17.47
N GLY A 100 -7.60 -3.99 17.76
CA GLY A 100 -7.60 -4.83 18.95
C GLY A 100 -7.51 -4.02 20.25
N ASP A 101 -6.65 -3.00 20.28
CA ASP A 101 -6.53 -2.06 21.41
C ASP A 101 -7.78 -1.17 21.57
N ALA A 102 -8.46 -0.80 20.48
CA ALA A 102 -9.70 -0.03 20.53
C ALA A 102 -10.90 -0.81 21.12
N HIS A 103 -10.88 -2.15 21.05
CA HIS A 103 -11.91 -3.03 21.62
C HIS A 103 -11.47 -3.73 22.92
N GLY A 104 -10.26 -3.44 23.42
CA GLY A 104 -9.52 -4.34 24.30
C GLY A 104 -9.12 -3.79 25.66
N LYS A 105 -9.87 -2.89 26.30
CA LYS A 105 -9.78 -2.73 27.77
C LYS A 105 -11.17 -2.55 28.38
N PRO A 106 -11.64 -3.49 29.24
CA PRO A 106 -12.72 -3.14 30.16
C PRO A 106 -12.22 -1.96 30.97
N VAL A 107 -12.95 -0.84 30.91
CA VAL A 107 -12.83 0.20 31.93
C VAL A 107 -13.09 -0.53 33.24
N VAL A 108 -12.04 -0.75 34.02
CA VAL A 108 -12.18 -1.26 35.37
C VAL A 108 -13.02 -0.20 36.07
N ASN A 109 -14.32 -0.48 36.25
CA ASN A 109 -15.16 0.33 37.11
C ASN A 109 -14.52 0.23 38.49
N LEU A 110 -13.73 1.25 38.84
CA LEU A 110 -13.38 1.56 40.22
C LEU A 110 -14.64 2.10 40.91
N ASP A 111 -15.69 1.29 40.91
CA ASP A 111 -16.85 1.43 41.79
C ASP A 111 -17.13 0.06 42.38
N GLN A 112 -16.21 -0.37 43.24
CA GLN A 112 -16.61 -1.16 44.40
C GLN A 112 -16.55 -0.23 45.60
N GLY A 113 -17.66 0.48 45.79
CA GLY A 113 -17.97 1.10 47.05
C GLY A 113 -18.05 0.09 48.19
N LYS A 114 -17.51 0.54 49.33
CA LYS A 114 -17.99 0.32 50.70
C LYS A 114 -17.88 -1.08 51.31
N GLY A 115 -17.03 -1.14 52.33
CA GLY A 115 -17.03 -2.07 53.45
C GLY A 115 -16.10 -1.55 54.53
#